data_AF-W1PJF3-F1
#
_entry.id   AF-W1PJF3-F1
#
_cell.length_a   1.000
_cell.length_b   1.000
_cell.length_c   1.000
_cell.angle_alpha   90.00
_cell.angle_beta   90.00
_cell.angle_gamma   90.00
#
_symmetry.space_group_name_H-M   'P 1'
#
loop_
_entity.id
_entity.type
_entity.pdbx_description
1 polymer ?
#
loop_
_entity_poly.entity_id
_entity_poly.type
_entity_poly.pdbx_seq_one_letter_code
_entity_poly.pdbx_strand_id
1 'polypeptide(L)'
;MFCGIVKLVFKPAEECGGTYHMIQEGVVENIEAIFELNVDNQLRTGALASKPGPLLAASSRFVAIIQGKGGHAAKPHKAIDPVLAASHAILSLQQLVSRETDPVDSRVILLTHLIVFSYFYLFGVAY
;
A
#
# COMPACT_ATOMS: atom_id res chain seq x y z
N MET A 1 27.98 -6.55 -35.35
CA MET A 1 28.15 -7.60 -34.34
C MET A 1 27.88 -6.96 -32.99
N PHE A 2 26.89 -7.44 -32.23
CA PHE A 2 26.68 -6.93 -30.87
C PHE A 2 27.85 -7.41 -30.00
N CYS A 3 28.49 -6.50 -29.26
CA CYS A 3 29.56 -6.81 -28.32
C CYS A 3 29.06 -6.39 -26.93
N GLY A 4 29.04 -7.31 -25.97
CA GLY A 4 28.53 -7.07 -24.63
C GLY A 4 27.95 -8.32 -23.98
N ILE A 5 27.46 -8.18 -22.75
CA ILE A 5 26.82 -9.24 -21.97
C ILE A 5 25.33 -8.91 -21.85
N VAL A 6 24.46 -9.88 -22.17
CA VAL A 6 23.03 -9.79 -21.91
C VAL A 6 22.71 -10.66 -20.69
N LYS A 7 22.20 -10.04 -19.63
CA LYS A 7 21.69 -10.75 -18.45
C LYS A 7 20.17 -10.85 -18.55
N LEU A 8 19.63 -12.07 -18.58
CA LEU A 8 18.19 -12.32 -18.47
C LEU A 8 17.81 -12.50 -17.01
N VAL A 9 16.89 -11.67 -16.53
CA VAL A 9 16.52 -11.60 -15.11
C VAL A 9 15.05 -11.96 -14.96
N PHE A 10 14.77 -13.06 -14.26
CA PHE A 10 13.41 -13.51 -13.96
C PHE A 10 13.06 -13.09 -12.52
N LYS A 11 12.40 -11.94 -12.39
CA LYS A 11 12.03 -11.39 -11.08
C LYS A 11 10.92 -12.23 -10.41
N PRO A 12 11.15 -12.80 -9.21
CA PRO A 12 10.07 -13.37 -8.41
C PRO A 12 9.29 -12.29 -7.67
N ALA A 13 8.08 -12.61 -7.21
CA ALA A 13 7.34 -11.83 -6.22
C ALA A 13 7.24 -10.32 -6.52
N GLU A 14 6.90 -9.99 -7.77
CA GLU A 14 6.69 -8.62 -8.30
C GLU A 14 5.90 -7.76 -7.29
N GLU A 15 4.71 -8.25 -6.91
CA GLU A 15 3.73 -7.58 -6.06
C GLU A 15 4.13 -7.48 -4.58
N CYS A 16 5.20 -8.18 -4.19
CA CYS A 16 5.64 -8.34 -2.80
C CYS A 16 7.09 -7.88 -2.59
N GLY A 17 7.68 -7.18 -3.55
CA GLY A 17 8.99 -6.54 -3.38
C GLY A 17 10.18 -7.43 -3.71
N GLY A 18 10.02 -8.46 -4.54
CA GLY A 18 11.14 -9.35 -4.92
C GLY A 18 12.36 -8.63 -5.50
N THR A 19 12.18 -7.48 -6.17
CA THR A 19 13.29 -6.64 -6.68
C THR A 19 14.26 -6.23 -5.57
N TYR A 20 13.78 -5.95 -4.36
CA TYR A 20 14.62 -5.51 -3.25
C TYR A 20 15.69 -6.55 -2.91
N HIS A 21 15.29 -7.81 -2.79
CA HIS A 21 16.20 -8.92 -2.50
C HIS A 21 17.19 -9.15 -3.64
N MET A 22 16.74 -9.07 -4.89
CA MET A 22 17.62 -9.23 -6.07
C MET A 22 18.72 -8.16 -6.14
N ILE A 23 18.38 -6.91 -5.77
CA ILE A 23 19.37 -5.84 -5.68
C ILE A 23 20.38 -6.15 -4.58
N GLN A 24 19.95 -6.62 -3.41
CA GLN A 24 20.85 -7.01 -2.33
C GLN A 24 21.78 -8.17 -2.70
N GLU A 25 21.34 -9.06 -3.58
CA GLU A 25 22.12 -10.17 -4.12
C GLU A 25 23.06 -9.76 -5.29
N GLY A 26 23.10 -8.46 -5.63
CA GLY A 26 24.02 -7.95 -6.64
C GLY A 26 23.58 -8.22 -8.10
N VAL A 27 22.32 -8.60 -8.33
CA VAL A 27 21.83 -8.93 -9.69
C VAL A 27 22.04 -7.77 -10.67
N VAL A 28 21.92 -6.53 -10.19
CA VAL A 28 22.05 -5.30 -10.97
C VAL A 28 23.48 -4.76 -11.06
N GLU A 29 24.46 -5.44 -10.48
CA GLU A 29 25.87 -5.01 -10.55
C GLU A 29 26.44 -5.15 -11.97
N ASN A 30 27.27 -4.20 -12.37
CA ASN A 30 27.92 -4.14 -13.68
C ASN A 30 26.91 -4.18 -14.85
N ILE A 31 25.79 -3.48 -14.72
CA ILE A 31 24.78 -3.31 -15.78
C ILE A 31 24.79 -1.85 -16.26
N GLU A 32 24.94 -1.66 -17.57
CA GLU A 32 24.90 -0.33 -18.21
C GLU A 32 23.46 0.16 -18.47
N ALA A 33 22.54 -0.76 -18.76
CA ALA A 33 21.14 -0.45 -19.00
C ALA A 33 20.23 -1.62 -18.61
N ILE A 34 19.06 -1.31 -18.06
CA ILE A 34 18.01 -2.28 -17.72
C ILE A 34 16.77 -1.96 -18.56
N PHE A 35 16.17 -3.00 -19.13
CA PHE A 35 14.91 -2.92 -19.85
C PHE A 35 13.89 -3.81 -19.17
N GLU A 36 12.71 -3.25 -18.89
CA GLU A 36 11.56 -3.98 -18.37
C GLU A 36 10.39 -3.80 -19.33
N LEU A 37 9.63 -4.87 -19.54
CA LEU A 37 8.45 -4.88 -20.38
C LEU A 37 7.27 -5.34 -19.55
N ASN A 38 6.19 -4.56 -19.59
CA ASN A 38 4.92 -4.94 -19.00
C ASN A 38 3.85 -4.92 -20.10
N VAL A 39 2.95 -5.89 -20.07
CA VAL A 39 1.84 -5.97 -21.03
C VAL A 39 0.70 -5.13 -20.49
N ASP A 40 0.38 -4.06 -21.21
CA ASP A 40 -0.74 -3.19 -20.88
C ASP A 40 -1.94 -3.49 -21.79
N ASN A 41 -3.07 -3.84 -21.17
CA ASN A 41 -4.32 -4.15 -21.89
C ASN A 41 -5.05 -2.90 -22.41
N GLN A 42 -4.62 -1.70 -22.01
CA GLN A 42 -5.17 -0.43 -22.49
C GLN A 42 -4.49 0.03 -23.78
N LEU A 43 -3.33 -0.54 -24.13
CA LEU A 43 -2.63 -0.25 -25.37
C LEU A 43 -3.10 -1.15 -26.51
N ARG A 44 -3.19 -0.61 -27.72
CA ARG A 44 -3.48 -1.39 -28.93
C ARG A 44 -2.36 -2.41 -29.15
N THR A 45 -2.71 -3.65 -29.49
CA THR A 45 -1.75 -4.69 -29.87
C THR A 45 -0.75 -4.18 -30.92
N GLY A 46 0.54 -4.39 -30.65
CA GLY A 46 1.65 -3.93 -31.50
C GLY A 46 2.12 -2.50 -31.23
N ALA A 47 1.47 -1.76 -30.32
CA ALA A 47 1.96 -0.47 -29.85
C ALA A 47 2.95 -0.64 -28.69
N LEU A 48 3.90 0.29 -28.61
CA LEU A 48 4.83 0.44 -27.49
C LEU A 48 4.73 1.88 -26.97
N ALA A 49 4.72 2.05 -25.66
CA ALA A 49 4.70 3.35 -25.01
C ALA A 49 5.84 3.43 -23.99
N SER A 50 6.49 4.58 -23.91
CA SER A 50 7.50 4.91 -22.91
C SER A 50 7.51 6.41 -22.63
N LYS A 51 8.09 6.81 -21.50
CA LYS A 51 8.21 8.20 -21.10
C LYS A 51 9.57 8.41 -20.43
N PRO A 52 10.31 9.49 -20.74
CA PRO A 52 11.51 9.85 -19.98
C PRO A 52 11.13 10.30 -18.57
N GLY A 53 11.93 9.90 -17.57
CA GLY A 53 11.68 10.20 -16.16
C GLY A 53 10.63 9.28 -15.52
N PRO A 54 10.04 9.68 -14.38
CA PRO A 54 9.08 8.84 -13.65
C PRO A 54 7.84 8.50 -14.49
N LEU A 55 7.56 7.19 -14.57
CA LEU A 55 6.40 6.63 -15.27
C LEU A 55 5.33 6.12 -14.29
N LEU A 56 5.74 5.46 -13.21
CA LEU A 56 4.84 4.86 -12.20
C LEU A 56 5.04 5.50 -10.82
N ALA A 57 4.03 5.39 -9.96
CA ALA A 57 4.09 5.89 -8.59
C ALA A 57 4.84 4.91 -7.67
N ALA A 58 5.61 5.46 -6.73
CA ALA A 58 6.12 4.68 -5.61
C ALA A 58 4.95 4.31 -4.68
N SER A 59 4.98 3.08 -4.15
CA SER A 59 3.96 2.61 -3.21
C SER A 59 4.59 1.95 -1.98
N SER A 60 3.85 1.97 -0.88
CA SER A 60 4.23 1.31 0.37
C SER A 60 2.97 0.85 1.09
N ARG A 61 3.11 -0.20 1.91
CA ARG A 61 2.00 -0.76 2.69
C ARG A 61 2.34 -0.62 4.17
N PHE A 62 1.32 -0.41 5.00
CA PHE A 62 1.46 -0.37 6.44
C PHE A 62 0.31 -1.11 7.12
N VAL A 63 0.56 -1.54 8.36
CA VAL A 63 -0.45 -2.12 9.24
C VAL A 63 -0.44 -1.32 10.53
N ALA A 64 -1.60 -0.82 10.93
CA ALA A 64 -1.79 -0.13 12.20
C ALA A 64 -2.65 -1.00 13.12
N ILE A 65 -2.19 -1.20 14.36
CA ILE A 65 -2.93 -1.96 15.38
C ILE A 65 -3.42 -0.97 16.43
N ILE A 66 -4.75 -0.82 16.53
CA ILE A 66 -5.40 0.05 17.51
C ILE A 66 -5.96 -0.83 18.62
N GLN A 67 -5.41 -0.68 19.83
CA GLN A 67 -5.80 -1.48 20.99
C GLN A 67 -6.68 -0.64 21.93
N GLY A 68 -7.86 -1.18 22.22
CA GLY A 68 -8.80 -0.61 23.18
C GLY A 68 -8.88 -1.44 24.45
N LYS A 69 -9.91 -1.16 25.25
CA LYS A 69 -10.25 -1.88 26.47
C LYS A 69 -11.75 -2.17 26.46
N GLY A 70 -12.11 -3.45 26.46
CA GLY A 70 -13.50 -3.87 26.52
C GLY A 70 -14.19 -3.40 27.80
N GLY A 71 -15.51 -3.26 27.74
CA GLY A 71 -16.33 -2.88 28.88
C GLY A 71 -17.81 -3.08 28.58
N HIS A 72 -18.65 -2.91 29.60
CA HIS A 72 -20.09 -3.02 29.41
C HIS A 72 -20.58 -1.85 28.55
N ALA A 73 -21.37 -2.13 27.50
CA ALA A 73 -21.92 -1.11 26.61
C ALA A 73 -22.69 0.02 27.33
N ALA A 74 -23.34 -0.28 28.47
CA ALA A 74 -24.04 0.70 29.29
C ALA A 74 -23.10 1.58 30.16
N LYS A 75 -21.79 1.30 30.18
CA LYS A 75 -20.77 2.02 30.98
C LYS A 75 -19.57 2.40 30.10
N PRO A 76 -19.77 3.19 29.03
CA PRO A 76 -18.72 3.49 28.05
C PRO A 76 -17.50 4.19 28.66
N HIS A 77 -17.70 5.01 29.71
CA HIS A 77 -16.61 5.67 30.45
C HIS A 77 -15.63 4.71 31.14
N LYS A 78 -15.92 3.40 31.21
CA LYS A 78 -15.01 2.36 31.73
C LYS A 78 -14.31 1.56 30.62
N ALA A 79 -14.67 1.81 29.36
CA ALA A 79 -14.12 1.18 28.18
C ALA A 79 -13.24 2.17 27.39
N ILE A 80 -12.38 1.64 26.53
CA ILE A 80 -11.65 2.39 25.52
C ILE A 80 -12.07 1.78 24.19
N ASP A 81 -12.87 2.50 23.41
CA ASP A 81 -13.44 2.00 22.17
C ASP A 81 -12.42 2.09 21.01
N PRO A 82 -11.89 0.95 20.52
CA PRO A 82 -10.95 0.96 19.41
C PRO A 82 -11.62 1.26 18.07
N VAL A 83 -12.94 1.06 17.94
CA VAL A 83 -13.69 1.34 16.71
C VAL A 83 -13.73 2.84 16.47
N LEU A 84 -14.13 3.61 17.49
CA LEU A 84 -14.18 5.06 17.40
C LEU A 84 -12.79 5.65 17.11
N ALA A 85 -11.76 5.16 17.79
CA ALA A 85 -10.38 5.56 17.53
C ALA A 85 -9.94 5.26 16.09
N ALA A 86 -10.25 4.07 15.56
CA ALA A 86 -9.95 3.69 14.19
C ALA A 86 -10.67 4.57 13.16
N SER A 87 -11.95 4.88 13.38
CA SER A 87 -12.71 5.78 12.49
C SER A 87 -12.09 7.17 12.40
N HIS A 88 -11.67 7.75 13.53
CA HIS A 88 -10.98 9.03 13.53
C HIS A 88 -9.61 8.98 12.85
N ALA A 89 -8.85 7.90 13.05
CA ALA A 89 -7.57 7.71 12.39
C ALA A 89 -7.74 7.63 10.87
N ILE A 90 -8.71 6.85 10.37
CA ILE A 90 -9.06 6.73 8.95
C ILE A 90 -9.34 8.11 8.34
N LEU A 91 -10.22 8.90 8.97
CA LEU A 91 -10.58 10.23 8.48
C LEU A 91 -9.39 11.20 8.49
N SER A 92 -8.56 11.14 9.54
CA SER A 92 -7.38 12.00 9.67
C SER A 92 -6.34 11.66 8.59
N LEU A 93 -6.14 10.38 8.28
CA LEU A 93 -5.21 9.94 7.24
C LEU A 93 -5.58 10.48 5.85
N GLN A 94 -6.87 10.66 5.55
CA GLN A 94 -7.30 11.28 4.29
C GLN A 94 -6.89 12.76 4.16
N GLN A 95 -6.57 13.43 5.28
CA GLN A 95 -6.12 14.81 5.29
C GLN A 95 -4.69 14.97 4.74
N LEU A 96 -3.86 13.92 4.83
CA LEU A 96 -2.50 13.95 4.28
C LEU A 96 -2.49 14.25 2.78
N VAL A 97 -3.42 13.65 2.03
CA VAL A 97 -3.57 13.90 0.59
C VAL A 97 -4.31 15.20 0.32
N SER A 98 -5.39 15.48 1.06
CA SER A 98 -6.27 16.62 0.74
C SER A 98 -5.79 17.97 1.27
N ARG A 99 -4.87 18.01 2.25
CA ARG A 99 -4.45 19.23 2.95
C ARG A 99 -2.94 19.39 3.11
N GLU A 100 -2.17 18.30 3.15
CA GLU A 100 -0.73 18.37 3.44
C GLU A 100 0.15 18.08 2.21
N THR A 101 -0.45 17.72 1.07
CA THR A 101 0.27 17.46 -0.18
C THR A 101 0.05 18.62 -1.16
N ASP A 102 1.09 18.96 -1.93
CA ASP A 102 0.96 19.90 -3.05
C ASP A 102 -0.09 19.39 -4.04
N PRO A 103 -1.12 20.17 -4.43
CA PRO A 103 -2.15 19.71 -5.36
C PRO A 103 -1.63 19.32 -6.75
N VAL A 104 -0.41 19.72 -7.12
CA VAL A 104 0.27 19.30 -8.36
C VAL A 104 0.93 17.92 -8.22
N ASP A 105 1.25 17.51 -6.99
CA ASP A 105 1.82 16.19 -6.69
C ASP A 105 0.69 15.15 -6.62
N SER A 106 0.74 14.17 -7.52
CA SER A 106 -0.18 13.03 -7.47
C SER A 106 0.19 12.08 -6.33
N ARG A 107 -0.61 12.08 -5.26
CA ARG A 107 -0.50 11.15 -4.13
C ARG A 107 -1.84 10.50 -3.83
N VAL A 108 -1.79 9.25 -3.37
CA VAL A 108 -2.98 8.47 -2.99
C VAL A 108 -2.69 7.77 -1.68
N ILE A 109 -3.67 7.81 -0.77
CA ILE A 109 -3.70 6.97 0.42
C ILE A 109 -4.95 6.10 0.35
N LEU A 110 -4.78 4.79 0.58
CA LEU A 110 -5.87 3.83 0.52
C LEU A 110 -5.85 2.95 1.75
N LEU A 111 -7.02 2.78 2.37
CA LEU A 111 -7.25 1.88 3.49
C LEU A 111 -8.20 0.78 3.01
N THR A 112 -7.64 -0.40 2.73
CA THR A 112 -8.38 -1.51 2.09
C THR A 112 -9.02 -2.48 3.07
N HIS A 113 -8.43 -2.62 4.27
CA HIS A 113 -8.89 -3.57 5.28
C HIS A 113 -8.95 -2.92 6.65
N LEU A 114 -10.12 -3.05 7.28
CA LEU A 114 -10.34 -2.74 8.69
C LEU A 114 -10.90 -3.99 9.36
N ILE A 115 -10.13 -4.57 10.28
CA ILE A 115 -10.56 -5.72 11.08
C ILE A 115 -10.79 -5.22 12.50
N VAL A 116 -12.02 -5.40 12.99
CA VAL A 116 -12.41 -5.05 14.36
C VAL A 116 -12.86 -6.31 15.07
N PHE A 117 -12.24 -6.61 16.21
CA PHE A 117 -12.70 -7.65 17.12
C PHE A 117 -13.46 -7.00 18.28
N SER A 118 -14.76 -7.28 18.39
CA SER A 118 -15.56 -6.89 19.56
C SER A 118 -16.44 -8.06 20.01
N TYR A 119 -16.55 -8.26 21.33
CA TYR A 119 -17.53 -9.16 21.93
C TYR A 119 -18.74 -8.32 22.35
N PHE A 120 -19.88 -8.50 21.69
CA PHE A 120 -21.15 -7.87 22.05
C PHE A 120 -21.82 -8.61 23.21
N TYR A 121 -21.99 -7.96 24.37
CA TYR A 121 -22.96 -8.37 25.38
C TYR A 121 -24.20 -7.49 25.22
N LEU A 122 -25.15 -7.92 24.37
CA LEU A 122 -26.45 -7.31 24.24
C LEU A 122 -27.42 -7.97 25.24
N PHE A 123 -27.39 -7.57 26.51
CA PHE A 123 -28.52 -7.86 27.39
C PHE A 123 -29.53 -6.72 27.26
N GLY A 124 -30.64 -7.02 26.58
CA GLY A 124 -31.81 -6.16 26.58
C GLY A 124 -32.31 -6.00 28.00
N VAL A 125 -32.36 -4.76 28.48
CA VAL A 125 -33.24 -4.42 29.58
C VAL A 125 -34.53 -3.96 28.92
N ALA A 126 -35.47 -4.89 28.79
CA ALA A 126 -36.88 -4.54 28.65
C ALA A 126 -37.26 -3.71 29.89
N TYR A 127 -37.85 -2.54 29.66
CA TYR A 127 -38.69 -1.91 30.67
C TYR A 127 -40.04 -2.62 30.69
#